data_AF-A0A2E7VZT8-F1
#
_entry.id   AF-A0A2E7VZT8-F1
#
_cell.length_a   1.000
_cell.length_b   1.000
_cell.length_c   1.000
_cell.angle_alpha   90.00
_cell.angle_beta   90.00
_cell.angle_gamma   90.00
#
_symmetry.space_group_name_H-M   'P 1'
#
loop_
_entity.id
_entity.type
_entity.pdbx_description
1 polymer ?
#
loop_
_entity_poly.entity_id
_entity_poly.type
_entity_poly.pdbx_seq_one_letter_code
_entity_poly.pdbx_strand_id
1 'polypeptide(L)'
;MALWGNSDNVTSAGTVWLNYATGIVTATGTAFGAAGSAQEGDVIRFGNISQAGIGTYFGDAVIVSIASATQLTIGSTAGLSGVAIAGTDFTVTQQPVYTVLDSSQSENSSVGVADQLTYGVAAANVTNTATSKYEVAHGGWVGVTTYVDQHGELRVKKETLVAMSGITTGNVPVYDTNPTV
;
A
#
# COMPACT_ATOMS: atom_id res chain seq x y z
N MET A 1 7.00 18.43 -3.84
CA MET A 1 6.60 17.06 -4.21
C MET A 1 5.09 17.02 -4.28
N ALA A 2 4.53 16.36 -5.29
CA ALA A 2 3.10 16.05 -5.26
C ALA A 2 2.83 15.11 -4.07
N LEU A 3 1.74 15.34 -3.33
CA LEU A 3 1.41 14.56 -2.14
C LEU A 3 0.92 13.13 -2.47
N TRP A 4 0.66 12.84 -3.75
CA TRP A 4 0.25 11.55 -4.32
C TRP A 4 0.46 11.57 -5.84
N GLY A 5 0.46 10.38 -6.46
CA GLY A 5 0.46 10.16 -7.91
C GLY A 5 -0.75 9.33 -8.35
N ASN A 6 -0.63 8.64 -9.49
CA ASN A 6 -1.72 7.86 -10.08
C ASN A 6 -1.40 6.38 -10.29
N SER A 7 -0.24 5.88 -9.86
CA SER A 7 0.08 4.45 -9.92
C SER A 7 -0.22 3.78 -8.58
N ASP A 8 -1.11 2.79 -8.55
CA ASP A 8 -1.35 1.98 -7.33
C ASP A 8 -0.17 1.05 -7.02
N ASN A 9 0.53 0.61 -8.06
CA ASN A 9 1.72 -0.22 -8.02
C ASN A 9 2.61 0.15 -9.21
N VAL A 10 3.76 0.76 -8.94
CA VAL A 10 4.83 0.88 -9.94
C VAL A 10 5.57 -0.46 -10.05
N THR A 11 6.51 -0.59 -10.99
CA THR A 11 7.27 -1.84 -11.14
C THR A 11 8.01 -2.17 -9.85
N SER A 12 7.52 -3.21 -9.17
CA SER A 12 8.02 -3.69 -7.88
C SER A 12 8.45 -5.14 -8.05
N ALA A 13 9.75 -5.35 -8.21
CA ALA A 13 10.35 -6.67 -8.44
C ALA A 13 11.54 -6.86 -7.51
N GLY A 14 11.77 -8.10 -7.09
CA GLY A 14 12.84 -8.44 -6.16
C GLY A 14 12.39 -8.43 -4.70
N THR A 15 13.36 -8.45 -3.79
CA THR A 15 13.11 -8.52 -2.34
C THR A 15 13.90 -7.44 -1.60
N VAL A 16 13.39 -7.07 -0.42
CA VAL A 16 13.90 -5.97 0.39
C VAL A 16 14.20 -6.39 1.84
N TRP A 17 15.14 -5.69 2.45
CA TRP A 17 15.50 -5.74 3.87
C TRP A 17 15.52 -4.33 4.42
N LEU A 18 15.01 -4.14 5.64
CA LEU A 18 15.04 -2.85 6.31
C LEU A 18 15.96 -2.87 7.52
N ASN A 19 16.85 -1.88 7.60
CA ASN A 19 17.50 -1.53 8.85
C ASN A 19 16.67 -0.47 9.58
N TYR A 20 15.93 -0.89 10.62
CA TYR A 20 15.07 0.00 11.41
C TYR A 20 15.81 1.15 12.10
N ALA A 21 17.10 0.98 12.42
CA ALA A 21 17.88 2.01 13.10
C ALA A 21 18.30 3.14 12.15
N THR A 22 18.52 2.83 10.87
CA THR A 22 19.01 3.80 9.88
C THR A 22 17.95 4.21 8.86
N GLY A 23 16.84 3.48 8.75
CA GLY A 23 15.86 3.66 7.67
C GLY A 23 16.37 3.22 6.30
N ILE A 24 17.52 2.54 6.23
CA ILE A 24 18.07 2.09 4.95
C ILE A 24 17.38 0.80 4.54
N VAL A 25 16.85 0.81 3.32
CA VAL A 25 16.34 -0.38 2.64
C VAL A 25 17.38 -0.85 1.65
N THR A 26 17.83 -2.09 1.80
CA THR A 26 18.66 -2.78 0.82
C THR A 26 17.82 -3.79 0.07
N ALA A 27 18.17 -4.07 -1.18
CA ALA A 27 17.37 -4.94 -2.01
C ALA A 27 18.19 -5.81 -2.97
N THR A 28 17.54 -6.80 -3.56
CA THR A 28 18.08 -7.62 -4.65
C THR A 28 17.05 -7.75 -5.76
N GLY A 29 17.47 -7.73 -7.02
CA GLY A 29 16.56 -7.86 -8.18
C GLY A 29 15.69 -6.63 -8.46
N THR A 30 15.99 -5.49 -7.83
CA THR A 30 15.27 -4.22 -7.97
C THR A 30 15.90 -3.29 -9.01
N ALA A 31 15.16 -2.25 -9.40
CA ALA A 31 15.62 -1.17 -10.27
C ALA A 31 15.23 0.23 -9.71
N PHE A 32 15.44 0.46 -8.42
CA PHE A 32 15.07 1.74 -7.78
C PHE A 32 15.68 2.96 -8.51
N GLY A 33 14.88 4.01 -8.69
CA GLY A 33 15.25 5.21 -9.42
C GLY A 33 15.17 5.09 -10.95
N ALA A 34 14.96 3.89 -11.51
CA ALA A 34 14.68 3.75 -12.94
C ALA A 34 13.26 4.23 -13.29
N ALA A 35 13.06 4.73 -14.50
CA ALA A 35 11.75 5.17 -14.96
C ALA A 35 10.71 4.02 -14.88
N GLY A 36 9.58 4.27 -14.22
CA GLY A 36 8.53 3.27 -13.99
C GLY A 36 8.78 2.31 -12.82
N SER A 37 9.89 2.48 -12.10
CA SER A 37 10.18 1.84 -10.81
C SER A 37 10.10 2.87 -9.67
N ALA A 38 10.30 2.42 -8.43
CA ALA A 38 10.24 3.25 -7.23
C ALA A 38 11.03 4.57 -7.37
N GLN A 39 10.39 5.68 -7.03
CA GLN A 39 10.95 7.03 -7.00
C GLN A 39 10.91 7.64 -5.59
N GLU A 40 11.66 8.72 -5.39
CA GLU A 40 11.54 9.53 -4.18
C GLU A 40 10.13 10.13 -4.08
N GLY A 41 9.53 10.03 -2.90
CA GLY A 41 8.15 10.45 -2.63
C GLY A 41 7.09 9.36 -2.81
N ASP A 42 7.43 8.24 -3.46
CA ASP A 42 6.55 7.08 -3.48
C ASP A 42 6.50 6.41 -2.09
N VAL A 43 5.46 5.61 -1.86
CA VAL A 43 5.31 4.81 -0.65
C VAL A 43 5.68 3.36 -0.94
N ILE A 44 6.65 2.83 -0.19
CA ILE A 44 6.97 1.41 -0.19
C ILE A 44 6.10 0.69 0.84
N ARG A 45 5.45 -0.39 0.41
CA ARG A 45 4.67 -1.29 1.25
C ARG A 45 5.44 -2.59 1.42
N PHE A 46 5.77 -2.95 2.66
CA PHE A 46 6.59 -4.13 2.95
C PHE A 46 5.73 -5.36 3.19
N GLY A 47 6.06 -6.46 2.51
CA GLY A 47 5.34 -7.72 2.61
C GLY A 47 4.46 -8.00 1.40
N ASN A 48 3.76 -9.14 1.45
CA ASN A 48 2.83 -9.52 0.40
C ASN A 48 1.43 -8.99 0.74
N ILE A 49 0.95 -8.09 -0.11
CA ILE A 49 -0.39 -7.50 -0.03
C ILE A 49 -1.29 -7.96 -1.20
N SER A 50 -0.81 -8.90 -2.01
CA SER A 50 -1.59 -9.43 -3.13
C SER A 50 -2.70 -10.35 -2.61
N GLN A 51 -3.91 -10.14 -3.15
CA GLN A 51 -5.23 -10.46 -2.62
C GLN A 51 -5.52 -11.95 -2.31
N ALA A 52 -4.56 -12.87 -2.41
CA ALA A 52 -4.80 -14.31 -2.26
C ALA A 52 -3.87 -14.95 -1.22
N GLY A 53 -4.03 -14.53 0.05
CA GLY A 53 -3.59 -15.33 1.19
C GLY A 53 -2.17 -15.11 1.73
N ILE A 54 -2.14 -14.89 3.05
CA ILE A 54 -1.08 -15.31 4.00
C ILE A 54 0.37 -14.88 3.69
N GLY A 55 0.57 -13.64 3.26
CA GLY A 55 1.87 -12.99 3.51
C GLY A 55 1.81 -12.12 4.76
N THR A 56 2.96 -11.96 5.41
CA THR A 56 3.10 -10.97 6.48
C THR A 56 3.21 -9.59 5.84
N TYR A 57 2.23 -8.73 6.10
CA TYR A 57 2.32 -7.31 5.82
C TYR A 57 2.98 -6.62 7.03
N PHE A 58 3.97 -5.77 6.76
CA PHE A 58 4.77 -5.12 7.80
C PHE A 58 4.49 -3.62 7.92
N GLY A 59 3.70 -3.06 7.01
CA GLY A 59 3.32 -1.66 6.97
C GLY A 59 3.99 -0.88 5.83
N ASP A 60 3.72 0.41 5.84
CA ASP A 60 4.10 1.37 4.80
C ASP A 60 5.18 2.34 5.28
N ALA A 61 5.99 2.83 4.34
CA ALA A 61 6.91 3.93 4.59
C ALA A 61 7.11 4.81 3.33
N VAL A 62 7.34 6.10 3.53
CA VAL A 62 7.65 7.04 2.44
C VAL A 62 9.13 6.93 2.06
N ILE A 63 9.43 6.80 0.77
CA ILE A 63 10.80 6.83 0.24
C ILE A 63 11.28 8.29 0.20
N VAL A 64 12.38 8.60 0.90
CA VAL A 64 12.93 9.96 0.98
C VAL A 64 14.20 10.16 0.16
N SER A 65 14.93 9.09 -0.15
CA SER A 65 16.07 9.17 -1.06
C SER A 65 16.37 7.82 -1.72
N ILE A 66 16.91 7.84 -2.94
CA ILE A 66 17.38 6.63 -3.63
C ILE A 66 18.88 6.74 -3.89
N ALA A 67 19.65 5.81 -3.32
CA ALA A 67 21.10 5.78 -3.46
C ALA A 67 21.55 4.96 -4.68
N SER A 68 20.83 3.89 -5.01
CA SER A 68 21.12 3.04 -6.17
C SER A 68 19.90 2.19 -6.54
N ALA A 69 20.02 1.41 -7.64
CA ALA A 69 19.01 0.45 -8.06
C ALA A 69 18.60 -0.57 -6.98
N THR A 70 19.41 -0.76 -5.94
CA THR A 70 19.22 -1.73 -4.86
C THR A 70 19.27 -1.12 -3.46
N GLN A 71 19.26 0.22 -3.35
CA GLN A 71 19.27 0.89 -2.07
C GLN A 71 18.46 2.18 -2.07
N LEU A 72 17.56 2.30 -1.11
CA LEU A 72 16.79 3.51 -0.84
C LEU A 72 16.76 3.78 0.67
N THR A 73 16.27 4.94 1.06
CA THR A 73 16.06 5.33 2.47
C THR A 73 14.61 5.75 2.67
N ILE A 74 14.01 5.27 3.77
CA ILE A 74 12.67 5.66 4.19
C ILE A 74 12.72 6.81 5.20
N GLY A 75 11.68 7.64 5.20
CA GLY A 75 11.62 8.82 6.08
C GLY A 75 11.32 8.50 7.54
N SER A 76 10.60 7.41 7.81
CA SER A 76 10.19 7.02 9.16
C SER A 76 9.80 5.55 9.21
N THR A 77 9.98 4.93 10.37
CA THR A 77 9.52 3.57 10.69
C THR A 77 8.19 3.55 11.43
N ALA A 78 7.57 4.72 11.67
CA ALA A 78 6.38 4.84 12.52
C ALA A 78 5.16 4.09 11.98
N GLY A 79 5.05 3.91 10.66
CA GLY A 79 3.99 3.14 10.00
C GLY A 79 4.22 1.62 10.00
N LEU A 80 5.35 1.15 10.51
CA LEU A 80 5.78 -0.25 10.42
C LEU A 80 5.54 -1.02 11.73
N SER A 81 5.37 -2.34 11.62
CA SER A 81 5.10 -3.22 12.76
C SER A 81 6.24 -3.35 13.77
N GLY A 82 7.47 -2.96 13.40
CA GLY A 82 8.68 -3.17 14.20
C GLY A 82 9.21 -4.61 14.14
N VAL A 83 8.49 -5.53 13.48
CA VAL A 83 8.97 -6.88 13.19
C VAL A 83 10.10 -6.82 12.18
N ALA A 84 11.09 -7.70 12.31
CA ALA A 84 12.22 -7.76 11.39
C ALA A 84 11.75 -8.00 9.94
N ILE A 85 12.14 -7.08 9.04
CA ILE A 85 11.87 -7.16 7.60
C ILE A 85 13.15 -7.65 6.93
N ALA A 86 13.18 -8.91 6.52
CA ALA A 86 14.36 -9.53 5.95
C ALA A 86 14.01 -10.41 4.74
N GLY A 87 14.32 -9.91 3.53
CA GLY A 87 14.17 -10.66 2.29
C GLY A 87 12.71 -10.91 1.96
N THR A 88 11.88 -9.89 2.09
CA THR A 88 10.44 -9.97 1.82
C THR A 88 10.08 -9.30 0.49
N ASP A 89 8.93 -9.68 -0.06
CA ASP A 89 8.31 -9.00 -1.19
C ASP A 89 7.91 -7.58 -0.80
N PHE A 90 7.74 -6.73 -1.79
CA PHE A 90 7.27 -5.36 -1.58
C PHE A 90 6.47 -4.89 -2.78
N THR A 91 5.70 -3.84 -2.55
CA THR A 91 5.07 -3.07 -3.62
C THR A 91 5.36 -1.59 -3.39
N VAL A 92 5.28 -0.79 -4.46
CA VAL A 92 5.51 0.64 -4.37
C VAL A 92 4.33 1.36 -5.00
N THR A 93 3.70 2.22 -4.23
CA THR A 93 2.46 2.90 -4.57
C THR A 93 2.67 4.41 -4.54
N GLN A 94 1.88 5.14 -5.31
CA GLN A 94 1.85 6.60 -5.27
C GLN A 94 0.67 7.13 -4.46
N GLN A 95 0.24 6.38 -3.45
CA GLN A 95 -0.85 6.76 -2.56
C GLN A 95 -0.54 8.09 -1.83
N PRO A 96 -1.57 8.74 -1.25
CA PRO A 96 -1.35 9.93 -0.44
C PRO A 96 -0.41 9.64 0.73
N VAL A 97 0.73 10.32 0.79
CA VAL A 97 1.78 10.03 1.79
C VAL A 97 1.32 10.17 3.24
N TYR A 98 0.24 10.91 3.50
CA TYR A 98 -0.31 11.07 4.85
C TYR A 98 -0.91 9.76 5.40
N THR A 99 -1.32 8.82 4.54
CA THR A 99 -1.90 7.54 4.99
C THR A 99 -0.89 6.69 5.74
N VAL A 100 0.40 6.86 5.47
CA VAL A 100 1.51 6.12 6.11
C VAL A 100 1.60 6.37 7.61
N LEU A 101 1.19 7.56 8.07
CA LEU A 101 1.22 7.95 9.48
C LEU A 101 -0.17 7.94 10.12
N ASP A 102 -1.20 7.55 9.37
CA ASP A 102 -2.54 7.40 9.92
C ASP A 102 -2.57 6.14 10.79
N SER A 103 -2.87 6.31 12.08
CA SER A 103 -2.96 5.20 13.03
C SER A 103 -4.01 4.17 12.64
N SER A 104 -5.02 4.55 11.86
CA SER A 104 -6.06 3.63 11.37
C SER A 104 -5.59 2.76 10.20
N GLN A 105 -4.44 3.07 9.60
CA GLN A 105 -3.85 2.41 8.43
C GLN A 105 -2.48 1.80 8.75
N SER A 106 -2.08 1.79 10.02
CA SER A 106 -0.75 1.42 10.47
C SER A 106 -0.68 -0.03 10.93
N GLU A 107 0.45 -0.69 10.65
CA GLU A 107 0.78 -2.00 11.21
C GLU A 107 1.52 -1.90 12.56
N ASN A 108 1.75 -0.68 13.04
CA ASN A 108 2.41 -0.46 14.32
C ASN A 108 1.45 -0.78 15.48
N SER A 109 1.68 -1.92 16.13
CA SER A 109 0.85 -2.38 17.24
C SER A 109 0.78 -1.42 18.44
N SER A 110 1.68 -0.43 18.53
CA SER A 110 1.66 0.60 19.59
C SER A 110 0.63 1.69 19.35
N VAL A 111 0.18 1.89 18.11
CA VAL A 111 -0.87 2.86 17.74
C VAL A 111 -2.18 2.19 17.32
N GLY A 112 -2.18 0.87 17.21
CA GLY A 112 -3.31 0.02 16.81
C GLY A 112 -3.02 -0.67 15.48
N VAL A 113 -3.43 -1.93 15.35
CA VAL A 113 -3.46 -2.63 14.06
C VAL A 113 -4.90 -2.64 13.61
N ALA A 114 -5.21 -1.93 12.54
CA ALA A 114 -6.53 -1.89 11.95
C ALA A 114 -6.47 -2.54 10.57
N ASP A 115 -7.51 -3.32 10.22
CA ASP A 115 -7.66 -3.93 8.91
C ASP A 115 -8.14 -2.87 7.89
N GLN A 116 -7.38 -1.79 7.76
CA GLN A 116 -7.61 -0.75 6.78
C GLN A 116 -6.42 -0.68 5.83
N LEU A 117 -6.73 -0.68 4.54
CA LEU A 117 -5.74 -0.49 3.49
C LEU A 117 -6.21 0.60 2.53
N THR A 118 -5.24 1.27 1.91
CA THR A 118 -5.50 2.23 0.84
C THR A 118 -5.41 1.53 -0.51
N TYR A 119 -6.46 1.68 -1.32
CA TYR A 119 -6.61 1.10 -2.65
C TYR A 119 -6.63 2.20 -3.70
N GLY A 120 -5.93 1.96 -4.82
CA GLY A 120 -6.12 2.74 -6.04
C GLY A 120 -7.29 2.18 -6.83
N VAL A 121 -8.33 2.98 -7.05
CA VAL A 121 -9.55 2.57 -7.74
C VAL A 121 -9.62 3.24 -9.11
N ALA A 122 -9.48 2.46 -10.19
CA ALA A 122 -9.70 2.95 -11.54
C ALA A 122 -11.19 2.97 -11.92
N ALA A 123 -11.53 3.69 -12.98
CA ALA A 123 -12.92 3.80 -13.47
C ALA A 123 -13.55 2.42 -13.81
N ALA A 124 -12.72 1.46 -14.26
CA ALA A 124 -13.16 0.10 -14.51
C ALA A 124 -13.58 -0.62 -13.21
N ASN A 125 -12.82 -0.46 -12.11
CA ASN A 125 -13.17 -1.03 -10.81
C ASN A 125 -14.50 -0.47 -10.29
N VAL A 126 -14.73 0.84 -10.44
CA VAL A 126 -16.02 1.49 -10.09
C VAL A 126 -17.19 0.80 -10.80
N THR A 127 -17.00 0.45 -12.08
CA THR A 127 -18.02 -0.20 -12.89
C THR A 127 -18.18 -1.67 -12.51
N ASN A 128 -17.08 -2.39 -12.27
CA ASN A 128 -17.08 -3.81 -11.95
C ASN A 128 -17.68 -4.11 -10.58
N THR A 129 -17.46 -3.23 -9.60
CA THR A 129 -17.98 -3.39 -8.24
C THR A 129 -19.37 -2.78 -8.06
N ALA A 130 -19.96 -2.20 -9.11
CA ALA A 130 -21.31 -1.65 -9.07
C ALA A 130 -22.29 -2.71 -8.55
N THR A 131 -23.17 -2.33 -7.62
CA THR A 131 -24.14 -3.23 -6.95
C THR A 131 -23.55 -4.23 -5.95
N SER A 132 -22.22 -4.25 -5.76
CA SER A 132 -21.56 -5.05 -4.73
C SER A 132 -21.33 -4.27 -3.44
N LYS A 133 -20.94 -4.96 -2.36
CA LYS A 133 -20.51 -4.32 -1.10
C LYS A 133 -19.28 -3.39 -1.28
N TYR A 134 -18.51 -3.56 -2.38
CA TYR A 134 -17.31 -2.82 -2.73
C TYR A 134 -17.55 -1.65 -3.71
N GLU A 135 -18.81 -1.28 -3.99
CA GLU A 135 -19.08 -0.16 -4.90
C GLU A 135 -18.51 1.17 -4.37
N VAL A 136 -17.94 2.02 -5.21
CA VAL A 136 -17.54 3.39 -4.81
C VAL A 136 -18.17 4.39 -5.76
N ALA A 137 -18.39 5.62 -5.29
CA ALA A 137 -19.02 6.64 -6.11
C ALA A 137 -18.09 7.23 -7.19
N HIS A 138 -16.77 7.08 -7.05
CA HIS A 138 -15.76 7.61 -7.96
C HIS A 138 -14.44 6.85 -7.82
N GLY A 139 -13.61 6.94 -8.87
CA GLY A 139 -12.23 6.46 -8.82
C GLY A 139 -11.33 7.37 -7.98
N GLY A 140 -10.10 6.90 -7.76
CA GLY A 140 -9.07 7.59 -6.99
C GLY A 140 -8.57 6.74 -5.83
N TRP A 141 -8.10 7.40 -4.77
CA TRP A 141 -7.57 6.73 -3.59
C TRP A 141 -8.69 6.53 -2.57
N VAL A 142 -8.91 5.27 -2.17
CA VAL A 142 -9.98 4.88 -1.25
C VAL A 142 -9.40 4.07 -0.11
N GLY A 143 -9.65 4.50 1.13
CA GLY A 143 -9.37 3.73 2.33
C GLY A 143 -10.52 2.74 2.58
N VAL A 144 -10.22 1.46 2.77
CA VAL A 144 -11.22 0.41 2.92
C VAL A 144 -10.94 -0.37 4.19
N THR A 145 -11.97 -0.53 5.03
CA THR A 145 -11.93 -1.40 6.21
C THR A 145 -12.91 -2.55 6.04
N THR A 146 -12.45 -3.77 6.26
CA THR A 146 -13.30 -4.96 6.29
C THR A 146 -13.39 -5.54 7.70
N TYR A 147 -14.58 -6.01 8.09
CA TYR A 147 -14.73 -6.80 9.31
C TYR A 147 -15.98 -7.66 9.25
N VAL A 148 -15.97 -8.77 9.99
CA VAL A 148 -17.16 -9.60 10.21
C VAL A 148 -17.84 -9.09 11.48
N ASP A 149 -19.13 -8.75 11.38
CA ASP A 149 -19.87 -8.28 12.55
C ASP A 149 -20.27 -9.45 13.48
N GLN A 150 -20.92 -9.10 14.60
CA GLN A 150 -21.42 -10.07 15.59
C GLN A 150 -22.44 -11.09 15.05
N HIS A 151 -22.96 -10.89 13.83
CA HIS A 151 -23.90 -11.77 13.15
C HIS A 151 -23.24 -12.61 12.05
N GLY A 152 -21.92 -12.53 11.89
CA GLY A 152 -21.19 -13.24 10.85
C GLY A 152 -21.27 -12.57 9.47
N GLU A 153 -21.78 -11.34 9.38
CA GLU A 153 -21.90 -10.62 8.11
C GLU A 153 -20.65 -9.79 7.82
N LEU A 154 -20.12 -9.92 6.60
CA LEU A 154 -19.04 -9.07 6.12
C LEU A 154 -19.52 -7.62 5.93
N ARG A 155 -18.85 -6.71 6.63
CA ARG A 155 -19.01 -5.26 6.54
C ARG A 155 -17.82 -4.68 5.80
N VAL A 156 -18.11 -3.79 4.87
CA VAL A 156 -17.13 -3.04 4.09
C VAL A 156 -17.39 -1.56 4.35
N LYS A 157 -16.46 -0.89 5.04
CA LYS A 157 -16.45 0.56 5.21
C LYS A 157 -15.45 1.15 4.22
N LYS A 158 -15.80 2.30 3.64
CA LYS A 158 -15.03 2.93 2.58
C LYS A 158 -15.04 4.44 2.76
N GLU A 159 -13.89 5.05 2.58
CA GLU A 159 -13.68 6.49 2.62
C GLU A 159 -12.87 6.90 1.39
N THR A 160 -13.39 7.87 0.62
CA THR A 160 -12.58 8.46 -0.44
C THR A 160 -11.58 9.43 0.17
N LEU A 161 -10.31 9.09 0.01
CA LEU A 161 -9.16 9.90 0.42
C LEU A 161 -8.89 11.00 -0.62
N VAL A 162 -8.88 10.62 -1.90
CA VAL A 162 -8.68 11.55 -3.02
C VAL A 162 -9.54 11.10 -4.19
N ALA A 163 -10.51 11.93 -4.60
CA ALA A 163 -11.30 11.69 -5.80
C ALA A 163 -10.48 12.10 -7.04
N MET A 164 -10.19 11.16 -7.94
CA MET A 164 -9.47 11.44 -9.18
C MET A 164 -9.73 10.39 -10.26
N SER A 165 -9.45 10.74 -11.51
CA SER A 165 -9.46 9.82 -12.65
C SER A 165 -8.05 9.37 -13.02
N GLY A 166 -7.94 8.23 -13.69
CA GLY A 166 -6.69 7.80 -14.33
C GLY A 166 -5.70 7.12 -13.38
N ILE A 167 -6.18 6.51 -12.29
CA ILE A 167 -5.38 5.52 -11.57
C ILE A 167 -4.99 4.43 -12.56
N THR A 168 -3.68 4.25 -12.74
CA THR A 168 -3.08 3.18 -13.52
C THR A 168 -2.86 2.02 -12.56
N THR A 169 -3.65 0.97 -12.71
CA THR A 169 -3.62 -0.16 -11.78
C THR A 169 -2.62 -1.23 -12.23
N GLY A 170 -1.68 -1.57 -11.37
CA GLY A 170 -1.11 -2.91 -11.25
C GLY A 170 -1.99 -3.83 -10.39
N ASN A 171 -3.07 -3.30 -9.80
CA ASN A 171 -4.09 -4.04 -9.06
C ASN A 171 -3.54 -4.66 -7.77
N VAL A 172 -2.66 -3.95 -7.05
CA VAL A 172 -2.07 -4.45 -5.81
C VAL A 172 -2.16 -3.38 -4.73
N PRO A 173 -2.99 -3.57 -3.68
CA PRO A 173 -3.93 -4.66 -3.48
C PRO A 173 -5.14 -4.56 -4.44
N VAL A 174 -5.69 -5.71 -4.87
CA VAL A 174 -6.81 -5.76 -5.82
C VAL A 174 -8.06 -5.17 -5.16
N TYR A 175 -8.74 -4.28 -5.89
CA TYR A 175 -10.04 -3.73 -5.50
C TYR A 175 -11.12 -4.17 -6.50
N ASP A 176 -11.55 -5.43 -6.44
CA ASP A 176 -12.70 -5.90 -7.24
C ASP A 176 -13.62 -6.93 -6.54
N THR A 177 -13.14 -7.54 -5.47
CA THR A 177 -13.80 -8.63 -4.74
C THR A 177 -13.36 -8.58 -3.27
N ASN A 178 -13.92 -9.46 -2.43
CA ASN A 178 -13.57 -9.49 -1.01
C ASN A 178 -12.04 -9.64 -0.83
N PRO A 179 -11.35 -8.70 -0.16
CA PRO A 179 -9.89 -8.75 -0.02
C PRO A 179 -9.40 -9.96 0.77
N THR A 180 -10.31 -10.72 1.40
CA THR A 180 -10.01 -11.96 2.14
C THR A 180 -10.22 -13.26 1.34
N VAL A 181 -10.53 -13.21 0.04
CA VAL A 181 -10.68 -14.41 -0.84
C VAL A 181 -9.74 -14.36 -2.02
#